data_AF-A0A927X8M3-F1
#
_entry.id   AF-A0A927X8M3-F1
#
_cell.length_a   1.000
_cell.length_b   1.000
_cell.length_c   1.000
_cell.angle_alpha   90.00
_cell.angle_beta   90.00
_cell.angle_gamma   90.00
#
_symmetry.space_group_name_H-M   'P 1'
#
loop_
_entity.id
_entity.type
_entity.pdbx_description
1 polymer ?
#
loop_
_entity_poly.entity_id
_entity_poly.type
_entity_poly.pdbx_seq_one_letter_code
_entity_poly.pdbx_strand_id
1 'polypeptide(L)'
;MKKRIKKFCLRGLLFGGIGPLIYGIVMLILYFCNVDTLSNGLMIFKGILSTYLIGFICAGTSIVWEEEKLGIGFAILIHGSILYLSYLMMYLVNNWIPKNPISVLIFSVVFILTYLIIWLIIYLTEKNRAKKLNNHLK
;
A
#
# COMPACT_ATOMS: atom_id res chain seq x y z
N MET A 1 -22.80 1.72 -6.30
CA MET A 1 -21.84 0.72 -5.78
C MET A 1 -20.94 0.12 -6.87
N LYS A 2 -21.47 -0.47 -7.96
CA LYS A 2 -20.68 -1.10 -9.03
C LYS A 2 -19.57 -0.23 -9.63
N LYS A 3 -19.83 1.07 -9.87
CA LYS A 3 -18.82 2.02 -10.42
C LYS A 3 -17.62 2.26 -9.48
N ARG A 4 -17.85 2.24 -8.16
CA ARG A 4 -16.80 2.49 -7.14
C ARG A 4 -15.88 1.28 -6.99
N ILE A 5 -16.45 0.08 -6.90
CA ILE A 5 -15.68 -1.17 -6.86
C ILE A 5 -14.82 -1.30 -8.13
N LYS A 6 -15.39 -0.99 -9.30
CA LYS A 6 -14.64 -0.97 -10.56
C LYS A 6 -13.44 -0.01 -10.52
N LYS A 7 -13.62 1.21 -10.02
CA LYS A 7 -12.53 2.20 -9.88
C LYS A 7 -11.44 1.74 -8.90
N PHE A 8 -11.85 1.20 -7.76
CA PHE A 8 -10.92 0.63 -6.77
C PHE A 8 -10.04 -0.46 -7.41
N CYS A 9 -10.66 -1.45 -8.07
CA CYS A 9 -9.92 -2.53 -8.73
C CYS A 9 -9.03 -2.01 -9.85
N LEU A 10 -9.52 -1.07 -10.67
CA LEU A 10 -8.74 -0.52 -11.78
C LEU A 10 -7.48 0.20 -11.29
N ARG A 11 -7.60 1.06 -10.27
CA ARG A 11 -6.45 1.76 -9.69
C ARG A 11 -5.47 0.79 -9.05
N GLY A 12 -5.98 -0.17 -8.27
CA GLY A 12 -5.15 -1.20 -7.67
C GLY A 12 -4.35 -1.98 -8.72
N LEU A 13 -4.97 -2.37 -9.84
CA LEU A 13 -4.32 -3.11 -10.93
C LEU A 13 -3.29 -2.25 -11.68
N LEU A 14 -3.62 -0.98 -11.98
CA LEU A 14 -2.73 -0.07 -12.71
C LEU A 14 -1.43 0.20 -11.97
N PHE A 15 -1.51 0.42 -10.65
CA PHE A 15 -0.34 0.74 -9.83
C PHE A 15 0.36 -0.51 -9.27
N GLY A 16 -0.34 -1.62 -9.10
CA GLY A 16 0.27 -2.89 -8.70
C GLY A 16 1.14 -3.51 -9.81
N GLY A 17 0.72 -3.38 -11.07
CA GLY A 17 1.43 -3.90 -12.24
C GLY A 17 1.46 -5.44 -12.32
N ILE A 18 1.45 -6.01 -13.53
CA ILE A 18 1.44 -7.48 -13.70
C ILE A 18 2.86 -8.07 -13.55
N GLY A 19 3.91 -7.26 -13.72
CA GLY A 19 5.32 -7.67 -13.70
C GLY A 19 5.76 -8.43 -12.44
N PRO A 20 5.53 -7.92 -11.23
CA PRO A 20 5.86 -8.64 -10.00
C PRO A 20 5.18 -10.02 -9.92
N LEU A 21 3.90 -10.12 -10.32
CA LEU A 21 3.18 -11.40 -10.33
C LEU A 21 3.79 -12.40 -11.32
N ILE A 22 4.18 -11.95 -12.52
CA ILE A 22 4.87 -12.80 -13.51
C ILE A 22 6.16 -13.35 -12.90
N TYR A 23 6.99 -12.50 -12.31
CA TYR A 23 8.23 -12.92 -11.65
C TYR A 23 7.98 -13.92 -10.53
N GLY A 24 6.96 -13.68 -9.70
CA GLY A 24 6.55 -14.60 -8.65
C GLY A 24 6.14 -15.98 -9.19
N ILE A 25 5.35 -16.02 -10.27
CA ILE A 25 4.92 -17.26 -10.91
C ILE A 25 6.14 -18.01 -11.50
N VAL A 26 7.06 -17.29 -12.15
CA VAL A 26 8.31 -17.88 -12.68
C VAL A 26 9.10 -18.55 -11.54
N MET A 27 9.27 -17.85 -10.42
CA MET A 27 9.99 -18.40 -9.26
C MET A 27 9.28 -19.61 -8.64
N LEU A 28 7.94 -19.63 -8.66
CA LEU A 28 7.16 -20.76 -8.20
C LEU A 28 7.33 -21.98 -9.12
N ILE A 29 7.32 -21.77 -10.45
CA ILE A 29 7.55 -22.84 -11.44
C ILE A 29 8.96 -23.42 -11.29
N LEU A 30 9.99 -22.57 -11.20
CA LEU A 30 11.38 -23.01 -11.04
C LEU A 30 11.58 -23.84 -9.77
N TYR A 31 10.88 -23.49 -8.69
CA TYR A 31 10.86 -24.28 -7.46
C TYR A 31 10.26 -25.67 -7.68
N PHE A 32 9.12 -25.78 -8.36
CA PHE A 32 8.52 -27.08 -8.67
C PHE A 32 9.33 -27.92 -9.66
N CYS A 33 10.19 -27.28 -10.46
CA CYS A 33 11.14 -27.95 -11.35
C CYS A 33 12.43 -28.40 -10.65
N ASN A 34 12.57 -28.22 -9.33
CA ASN A 34 13.78 -28.54 -8.56
C ASN A 34 15.07 -27.91 -9.14
N VAL A 35 14.98 -26.67 -9.63
CA VAL A 35 16.18 -25.94 -10.05
C VAL A 35 16.95 -25.52 -8.79
N ASP A 36 18.08 -26.19 -8.54
CA ASP A 36 18.87 -26.18 -7.29
C ASP A 36 19.25 -24.78 -6.75
N THR A 37 19.15 -23.73 -7.58
CA THR A 37 19.43 -22.34 -7.20
C THR A 37 18.35 -21.69 -6.31
N LEU A 38 17.20 -22.34 -6.08
CA LEU A 38 16.03 -21.69 -5.47
C LEU A 38 15.32 -22.57 -4.42
N SER A 39 16.02 -22.86 -3.32
CA SER A 39 15.46 -23.63 -2.19
C SER A 39 14.21 -23.03 -1.54
N ASN A 40 13.82 -21.78 -1.89
CA ASN A 40 12.73 -21.04 -1.25
C ASN A 40 11.78 -20.31 -2.23
N GLY A 41 11.55 -20.82 -3.44
CA GLY A 41 10.67 -20.16 -4.42
C GLY A 41 9.24 -19.89 -3.93
N LEU A 42 8.69 -20.76 -3.08
CA LEU A 42 7.39 -20.53 -2.43
C LEU A 42 7.40 -19.29 -1.50
N MET A 43 8.48 -19.10 -0.73
CA MET A 43 8.63 -17.94 0.15
C MET A 43 8.74 -16.65 -0.66
N ILE A 44 9.48 -16.67 -1.77
CA ILE A 44 9.64 -15.54 -2.68
C ILE A 44 8.29 -15.17 -3.30
N PHE A 45 7.56 -16.16 -3.84
CA PHE A 45 6.23 -15.94 -4.41
C PHE A 45 5.27 -15.32 -3.39
N LYS A 46 5.24 -15.87 -2.17
CA LYS A 46 4.41 -15.36 -1.08
C LYS A 46 4.74 -13.91 -0.73
N GLY A 47 6.03 -13.57 -0.67
CA GLY A 47 6.49 -12.21 -0.41
C GLY A 47 6.05 -11.23 -1.50
N ILE A 48 6.23 -11.61 -2.77
CA ILE A 48 5.81 -10.83 -3.94
C ILE A 48 4.30 -10.62 -3.96
N LEU A 49 3.52 -11.68 -3.74
CA LEU A 49 2.07 -11.58 -3.71
C LEU A 49 1.61 -10.64 -2.60
N SER A 50 2.27 -10.68 -1.44
CA SER A 50 1.94 -9.85 -0.30
C SER A 50 2.27 -8.37 -0.52
N THR A 51 3.45 -8.07 -1.07
CA THR A 51 3.80 -6.68 -1.44
C THR A 51 2.91 -6.15 -2.56
N TYR A 52 2.56 -6.99 -3.53
CA TYR A 52 1.61 -6.64 -4.59
C TYR A 52 0.23 -6.29 -4.02
N LEU A 53 -0.30 -7.11 -3.11
CA LEU A 53 -1.60 -6.84 -2.47
C LEU A 53 -1.57 -5.56 -1.65
N ILE A 54 -0.48 -5.27 -0.95
CA ILE A 54 -0.29 -4.00 -0.25
C ILE A 54 -0.37 -2.82 -1.23
N GLY A 55 0.37 -2.89 -2.34
CA GLY A 55 0.37 -1.84 -3.37
C GLY A 55 -1.02 -1.65 -4.01
N PHE A 56 -1.68 -2.76 -4.32
CA PHE A 56 -3.05 -2.78 -4.85
C PHE A 56 -4.04 -2.09 -3.90
N ILE A 57 -4.00 -2.42 -2.60
CA ILE A 57 -4.87 -1.82 -1.60
C ILE A 57 -4.58 -0.32 -1.48
N CYS A 58 -3.31 0.06 -1.37
CA CYS A 58 -2.88 1.46 -1.27
C CYS A 58 -3.43 2.32 -2.41
N ALA A 59 -3.24 1.85 -3.66
CA ALA A 59 -3.75 2.55 -4.83
C ALA A 59 -5.28 2.52 -4.92
N GLY A 60 -5.90 1.38 -4.57
CA GLY A 60 -7.35 1.24 -4.57
C GLY A 60 -8.03 2.18 -3.56
N THR A 61 -7.52 2.27 -2.34
CA THR A 61 -8.09 3.11 -1.26
C THR A 61 -8.03 4.60 -1.56
N SER A 62 -7.24 5.04 -2.55
CA SER A 62 -7.25 6.42 -3.02
C SER A 62 -8.63 6.90 -3.52
N ILE A 63 -9.59 6.00 -3.76
CA ILE A 63 -10.97 6.39 -4.10
C ILE A 63 -11.66 7.17 -2.97
N VAL A 64 -11.19 7.05 -1.73
CA VAL A 64 -11.73 7.80 -0.58
C VAL A 64 -11.59 9.31 -0.78
N TRP A 65 -10.59 9.77 -1.54
CA TRP A 65 -10.39 11.19 -1.87
C TRP A 65 -11.42 11.77 -2.84
N GLU A 66 -12.13 10.93 -3.59
CA GLU A 66 -13.16 11.39 -4.55
C GLU A 66 -14.53 11.64 -3.89
N GLU A 67 -14.70 11.27 -2.62
CA GLU A 67 -15.97 11.43 -1.93
C GLU A 67 -16.07 12.83 -1.33
N GLU A 68 -16.76 13.73 -2.02
CA GLU A 68 -16.95 15.13 -1.62
C GLU A 68 -17.65 15.29 -0.25
N LYS A 69 -18.42 14.28 0.17
CA LYS A 69 -19.11 14.27 1.47
C LYS A 69 -18.18 14.00 2.66
N LEU A 70 -16.99 13.46 2.42
CA LEU A 70 -16.04 13.16 3.50
C LEU A 70 -15.11 14.35 3.71
N GLY A 71 -15.06 14.84 4.94
CA GLY A 71 -14.02 15.79 5.34
C GLY A 71 -12.63 15.17 5.16
N ILE A 72 -11.65 15.99 4.78
CA ILE A 72 -10.29 15.52 4.46
C ILE A 72 -9.64 14.74 5.61
N GLY A 73 -9.86 15.16 6.86
CA GLY A 73 -9.35 14.45 8.03
C GLY A 73 -9.92 13.04 8.17
N PHE A 74 -11.22 12.87 7.89
CA PHE A 74 -11.87 11.56 7.95
C PHE A 74 -11.42 10.65 6.80
N ALA A 75 -11.20 11.21 5.61
CA ALA A 75 -10.61 10.50 4.49
C ALA A 75 -9.17 9.99 4.81
N ILE A 76 -8.35 10.82 5.47
CA ILE A 76 -7.01 10.45 5.98
C ILE A 76 -7.09 9.31 6.98
N LEU A 77 -8.04 9.35 7.91
CA LEU A 77 -8.23 8.30 8.91
C LEU A 77 -8.66 6.98 8.28
N ILE A 78 -9.65 6.97 7.38
CA ILE A 78 -10.08 5.75 6.68
C ILE A 78 -8.92 5.16 5.89
N HIS A 79 -8.25 5.98 5.08
CA HIS A 79 -7.15 5.54 4.24
C HIS A 79 -6.00 4.97 5.08
N GLY A 80 -5.61 5.67 6.15
CA GLY A 80 -4.56 5.24 7.07
C GLY A 80 -4.91 3.94 7.80
N SER A 81 -6.16 3.78 8.22
CA SER A 81 -6.63 2.58 8.92
C SER A 81 -6.60 1.35 8.02
N ILE A 82 -7.07 1.47 6.77
CA ILE A 82 -7.04 0.35 5.81
C ILE A 82 -5.60 -0.04 5.48
N LEU A 83 -4.73 0.95 5.26
CA LEU A 83 -3.30 0.70 5.03
C LEU A 83 -2.65 0.00 6.24
N TYR A 84 -2.86 0.52 7.45
CA TYR A 84 -2.29 -0.04 8.67
C TYR A 84 -2.64 -1.53 8.84
N LEU A 85 -3.93 -1.86 8.73
CA LEU A 85 -4.41 -3.23 8.86
C LEU A 85 -3.82 -4.12 7.76
N SER A 86 -3.78 -3.64 6.52
CA SER A 86 -3.27 -4.40 5.38
C SER A 86 -1.78 -4.70 5.53
N TYR A 87 -0.96 -3.71 5.91
CA TYR A 87 0.46 -3.91 6.16
C TYR A 87 0.69 -4.86 7.34
N LEU A 88 0.02 -4.64 8.48
CA LEU A 88 0.21 -5.47 9.66
C LEU A 88 -0.15 -6.94 9.36
N MET A 89 -1.28 -7.18 8.70
CA MET A 89 -1.68 -8.55 8.30
C MET A 89 -0.63 -9.20 7.40
N MET A 90 -0.15 -8.50 6.38
CA MET A 90 0.85 -9.05 5.46
C MET A 90 2.19 -9.30 6.14
N TYR A 91 2.64 -8.40 7.03
CA TYR A 91 3.88 -8.56 7.79
C TYR A 91 3.83 -9.81 8.69
N LEU A 92 2.70 -10.06 9.33
CA LEU A 92 2.50 -11.24 10.18
C LEU A 92 2.31 -12.53 9.37
N VAL A 93 1.61 -12.49 8.24
CA VAL A 93 1.42 -13.65 7.35
C VAL A 93 2.75 -14.10 6.75
N ASN A 94 3.62 -13.17 6.38
CA ASN A 94 4.95 -13.47 5.82
C ASN A 94 6.01 -13.75 6.88
N ASN A 95 5.69 -13.61 8.17
CA ASN A 95 6.66 -13.65 9.26
C ASN A 95 7.82 -12.65 9.05
N TRP A 96 7.55 -11.49 8.43
CA TRP A 96 8.54 -10.41 8.30
C TRP A 96 8.84 -9.74 9.64
N ILE A 97 7.88 -9.78 10.56
CA ILE A 97 8.08 -9.39 11.96
C ILE A 97 7.68 -10.55 12.88
N PRO A 98 8.35 -10.71 14.04
CA PRO A 98 7.93 -11.66 15.05
C PRO A 98 6.52 -11.36 15.55
N LYS A 99 5.71 -12.40 15.81
CA LYS A 99 4.31 -12.27 16.27
C LYS A 99 4.20 -11.99 17.77
N ASN A 100 5.04 -11.10 18.28
CA ASN A 100 5.01 -10.69 19.68
C ASN A 100 4.50 -9.23 19.80
N PRO A 101 3.95 -8.83 20.96
CA PRO A 101 3.37 -7.50 21.13
C PRO A 101 4.36 -6.35 20.90
N ILE A 102 5.64 -6.56 21.21
CA ILE A 102 6.70 -5.54 21.08
C ILE A 102 6.95 -5.23 19.60
N SER A 103 7.09 -6.25 18.76
CA SER A 103 7.25 -6.10 17.31
C SER A 103 6.06 -5.39 16.67
N VAL A 104 4.84 -5.72 17.11
CA VAL A 104 3.63 -5.06 16.63
C VAL A 104 3.64 -3.59 17.04
N LEU A 105 3.98 -3.27 18.29
CA LEU A 105 4.07 -1.90 18.77
C LEU A 105 5.11 -1.07 17.99
N ILE A 106 6.31 -1.63 17.77
CA ILE A 106 7.36 -0.97 16.98
C ILE A 106 6.85 -0.70 15.56
N PHE A 107 6.24 -1.71 14.92
CA PHE A 107 5.63 -1.55 13.61
C PHE A 107 4.58 -0.43 13.61
N SER A 108 3.69 -0.39 14.60
CA SER A 108 2.63 0.64 14.69
C SER A 108 3.20 2.04 14.82
N VAL A 109 4.20 2.24 15.67
CA VAL A 109 4.85 3.54 15.85
C VAL A 109 5.52 3.99 14.55
N VAL A 110 6.31 3.12 13.92
CA VAL A 110 6.99 3.42 12.64
C VAL A 110 5.98 3.74 11.55
N PHE A 111 4.89 2.97 11.45
CA PHE A 111 3.84 3.20 10.46
C PHE A 111 3.17 4.57 10.67
N ILE A 112 2.76 4.89 11.91
CA ILE A 112 2.08 6.16 12.22
C ILE A 112 3.01 7.34 11.91
N LEU A 113 4.27 7.29 12.34
CA LEU A 113 5.24 8.35 12.07
C LEU A 113 5.45 8.54 10.56
N THR A 114 5.66 7.46 9.83
CA THR A 114 5.87 7.51 8.37
C THR A 114 4.64 8.08 7.66
N TYR A 115 3.44 7.65 8.07
CA TYR A 115 2.18 8.12 7.50
C TYR A 115 1.97 9.61 7.74
N LEU A 116 2.23 10.10 8.95
CA LEU A 116 2.13 11.52 9.29
C LEU A 116 3.16 12.36 8.51
N ILE A 117 4.39 11.88 8.36
CA ILE A 117 5.43 12.56 7.57
C ILE A 117 5.00 12.71 6.11
N ILE A 118 4.49 11.64 5.48
CA ILE A 118 3.99 11.68 4.10
C ILE A 118 2.87 12.71 3.97
N TRP A 119 1.91 12.72 4.90
CA TRP A 119 0.81 13.69 4.89
C TRP A 119 1.27 15.13 5.11
N LEU A 120 2.26 15.34 5.98
CA LEU A 120 2.85 16.66 6.19
C LEU A 120 3.50 17.18 4.91
N ILE A 121 4.25 16.34 4.20
CA ILE A 121 4.87 16.69 2.91
C ILE A 121 3.80 17.06 1.88
N ILE A 122 2.75 16.24 1.74
CA ILE A 122 1.63 16.52 0.82
C ILE A 122 0.97 17.85 1.18
N TYR A 123 0.65 18.07 2.46
CA TYR A 123 0.03 19.30 2.92
C TYR A 123 0.88 20.54 2.63
N LEU A 124 2.17 20.50 2.95
CA LEU A 124 3.08 21.62 2.70
C LEU A 124 3.22 21.91 1.19
N THR A 125 3.28 20.86 0.37
CA THR A 125 3.38 20.98 -1.09
C THR A 125 2.14 21.65 -1.67
N GLU A 126 0.94 21.19 -1.28
CA GLU A 126 -0.32 21.76 -1.78
C GLU A 126 -0.55 23.17 -1.24
N LYS A 127 -0.18 23.46 0.01
CA LYS A 127 -0.23 24.82 0.58
C LYS A 127 0.66 25.79 -0.20
N ASN A 128 1.88 25.35 -0.54
CA ASN A 128 2.80 26.16 -1.33
C ASN A 128 2.29 26.37 -2.76
N ARG A 129 1.69 25.36 -3.38
CA ARG A 129 1.08 25.45 -4.71
C ARG A 129 -0.08 26.44 -4.73
N ALA A 130 -0.99 26.36 -3.74
CA ALA A 130 -2.10 27.30 -3.61
C ALA A 130 -1.62 28.75 -3.44
N LYS A 131 -0.58 28.97 -2.62
CA LYS A 131 0.02 30.30 -2.44
C LYS A 131 0.62 30.85 -3.74
N LYS A 132 1.32 30.02 -4.52
CA LYS A 132 1.87 30.43 -5.82
C LYS A 132 0.76 30.83 -6.81
N LEU A 133 -0.31 30.04 -6.90
CA LEU A 133 -1.44 30.34 -7.77
C LEU A 133 -2.13 31.66 -7.40
N ASN A 134 -2.35 31.91 -6.11
CA ASN A 134 -2.95 33.17 -5.65
C ASN A 134 -2.08 34.40 -5.93
N ASN A 135 -0.75 34.23 -5.99
CA ASN A 135 0.16 35.31 -6.34
C ASN A 135 0.17 35.63 -7.84
N HIS A 136 -0.25 34.70 -8.70
CA HIS A 136 -0.39 34.94 -10.16
C HIS A 136 -1.73 35.58 -10.55
N LEU A 137 -2.70 35.61 -9.63
CA LEU A 137 -4.03 36.21 -9.82
C LEU A 137 -4.14 37.62 -9.21
N LYS A 138 -3.07 38.10 -8.56
CA LYS A 138 -2.90 39.49 -8.12
C LYS A 138 -2.03 40.24 -9.12
#